data_AF-T0PDU4-F1
#
_entry.id   AF-T0PDU4-F1
#
_cell.length_a   1.000
_cell.length_b   1.000
_cell.length_c   1.000
_cell.angle_alpha   90.00
_cell.angle_beta   90.00
_cell.angle_gamma   90.00
#
_symmetry.space_group_name_H-M   'P 1'
#
loop_
_entity.id
_entity.type
_entity.pdbx_description
1 polymer ?
#
loop_
_entity_poly.entity_id
_entity_poly.type
_entity_poly.pdbx_seq_one_letter_code
_entity_poly.pdbx_strand_id
1 'polypeptide(L)' 'MKGRSYTKELKEEILREVQEVGNVSLVSRRHGISKSTIFT' A
#
# COMPACT_ATOMS: atom_id res chain seq x y z
N MET A 1 11.03 -9.27 14.76
CA MET A 1 9.78 -8.56 14.40
C MET A 1 8.94 -9.48 13.53
N LYS A 2 7.71 -9.87 13.96
CA LYS A 2 6.76 -10.50 13.04
C LYS A 2 6.31 -9.40 12.06
N GLY A 3 6.81 -9.43 10.83
CA GLY A 3 6.35 -8.51 9.80
C GLY A 3 4.84 -8.66 9.63
N ARG A 4 4.12 -7.54 9.43
CA ARG A 4 2.75 -7.62 8.94
C ARG A 4 2.83 -8.22 7.54
N SER A 5 2.43 -9.48 7.41
CA SER A 5 2.26 -10.11 6.10
C SER A 5 0.96 -9.57 5.50
N TYR A 6 1.08 -8.70 4.51
CA TYR A 6 -0.05 -8.27 3.71
C TYR A 6 -0.39 -9.36 2.71
N THR A 7 -1.69 -9.59 2.50
CA THR A 7 -2.17 -10.50 1.46
C THR A 7 -1.78 -9.95 0.08
N LYS A 8 -1.70 -10.85 -0.90
CA LYS A 8 -1.34 -10.46 -2.27
C LYS A 8 -2.40 -9.53 -2.86
N GLU A 9 -3.66 -9.82 -2.57
CA GLU A 9 -4.83 -9.08 -3.01
C GLU A 9 -4.75 -7.62 -2.53
N LEU A 10 -4.41 -7.40 -1.26
CA LEU A 10 -4.27 -6.05 -0.70
C LEU A 10 -3.12 -5.27 -1.37
N LYS A 11 -1.99 -5.93 -1.65
CA LYS A 11 -0.89 -5.28 -2.37
C LYS A 11 -1.30 -4.86 -3.77
N GLU A 12 -2.01 -5.73 -4.49
CA GLU A 12 -2.48 -5.42 -5.84
C GLU A 12 -3.51 -4.27 -5.85
N GLU A 13 -4.44 -4.25 -4.90
CA GLU A 13 -5.41 -3.16 -4.75
C GLU A 13 -4.69 -1.81 -4.52
N ILE A 14 -3.75 -1.77 -3.58
CA ILE A 14 -2.98 -0.56 -3.25
C ILE A 14 -2.18 -0.07 -4.45
N LEU A 15 -1.54 -0.97 -5.21
CA LEU A 15 -0.76 -0.59 -6.39
C LEU A 15 -1.64 0.00 -7.50
N ARG A 16 -2.83 -0.57 -7.73
CA ARG A 16 -3.80 -0.02 -8.70
C ARG A 16 -4.26 1.37 -8.28
N GLU A 17 -4.63 1.54 -7.01
CA GLU A 17 -5.08 2.84 -6.50
C GLU A 17 -3.97 3.90 -6.58
N VAL A 18 -2.72 3.53 -6.29
CA VAL A 18 -1.57 4.43 -6.47
C VAL A 18 -1.42 4.86 -7.93
N GLN A 19 -1.62 3.95 -8.89
CA GLN A 19 -1.56 4.28 -10.33
C GLN A 19 -2.69 5.21 -10.75
N GLU A 20 -3.90 5.02 -10.23
CA GLU A 20 -5.07 5.85 -10.56
C GLU A 20 -5.02 7.24 -9.91
N VAL A 21 -4.65 7.29 -8.63
CA VAL A 21 -4.66 8.54 -7.85
C VAL A 21 -3.36 9.33 -8.02
N GLY A 22 -2.24 8.66 -8.26
CA GLY A 22 -0.90 9.26 -8.33
C GLY A 22 -0.35 9.76 -6.99
N ASN A 23 -1.08 9.57 -5.88
CA ASN A 23 -0.71 10.06 -4.55
C ASN A 23 -0.49 8.92 -3.54
N VAL A 24 0.75 8.43 -3.50
CA VAL A 24 1.21 7.39 -2.57
C VAL A 24 0.91 7.72 -1.10
N SER A 25 1.03 9.01 -0.72
CA SER A 25 0.83 9.44 0.67
C SER A 25 -0.63 9.31 1.11
N LEU A 26 -1.56 9.61 0.22
CA LEU A 26 -2.99 9.46 0.46
C LEU A 26 -3.38 7.99 0.55
N VAL A 27 -2.96 7.18 -0.42
CA VAL A 27 -3.27 5.75 -0.46
C VAL A 27 -2.71 5.02 0.77
N SER A 28 -1.46 5.33 1.17
CA SER A 28 -0.87 4.76 2.39
C SER A 28 -1.70 5.03 3.64
N ARG A 29 -2.26 6.24 3.78
CA ARG A 29 -3.11 6.62 4.92
C ARG A 29 -4.45 5.91 4.90
N ARG A 30 -5.07 5.73 3.72
CA ARG A 30 -6.33 5.00 3.55
C ARG A 30 -6.22 3.54 4.01
N HIS A 31 -5.11 2.89 3.64
CA HIS A 31 -4.86 1.49 3.95
C HIS A 31 -4.13 1.26 5.27
N GLY A 32 -3.78 2.33 6.01
CA GLY A 32 -3.10 2.23 7.30
C GLY A 32 -1.71 1.60 7.23
N ILE A 33 -1.03 1.72 6.07
CA ILE A 33 0.31 1.19 5.84
C ILE A 33 1.34 2.31 5.76
N SER A 34 2.61 1.98 6.00
CA SER A 34 3.70 2.93 5.77
C SER A 34 3.95 3.07 4.27
N LYS A 35 4.35 4.27 3.83
CA LYS A 35 4.72 4.49 2.42
C LYS A 35 5.79 3.52 1.93
N SER A 36 6.72 3.14 2.82
CA SER A 36 7.77 2.16 2.53
C SER A 36 7.23 0.79 2.11
N THR A 37 6.07 0.39 2.62
CA THR A 37 5.42 -0.88 2.25
C THR A 37 4.99 -0.92 0.78
N ILE A 38 4.73 0.23 0.16
CA ILE A 38 4.34 0.30 -1.27
C ILE A 38 5.56 0.09 -2.18
N PHE A 39 6.76 0.41 -1.70
CA PHE A 39 8.02 0.28 -2.45
C PHE A 39 8.79 -1.02 -2.13
N THR A 40 8.22 -1.92 -1.32
CA THR A 40 8.84 -3.19 -0.88
C THR A 40 8.07 -4.40 -1.39
#